data_AF-A0A1M3M4R7-F1
#
_entry.id   AF-A0A1M3M4R7-F1
#
_cell.length_a   1.000
_cell.length_b   1.000
_cell.length_c   1.000
_cell.angle_alpha   90.00
_cell.angle_beta   90.00
_cell.angle_gamma   90.00
#
_symmetry.space_group_name_H-M   'P 1'
#
loop_
_entity.id
_entity.type
_entity.pdbx_description
1 polymer ?
#
loop_
_entity_poly.entity_id
_entity_poly.type
_entity_poly.pdbx_seq_one_letter_code
_entity_poly.pdbx_strand_id
1 'polypeptide(L)'
;MMLVNQNGGRMPAIGSVISTPYGPARVLTTMPGAQDQGGQKVERVLTTPLTEQGEKNGQGKDLSQAEQKKLKELRDTDRAVRTEERHHAAVAGAYGGTPQYQYVQGPDGKYYAVAGKVDVGVPQGASPEQAERAHKAIAAAATSVSTPSSADFTAAAQAGRLAAQSYGKAGEQYQRGDYLDVRF
;
A
#
# COMPACT_ATOMS: atom_id res chain seq x y z
N MET A 1 4.54 -10.55 -11.05
CA MET A 1 3.17 -10.56 -11.62
C MET A 1 2.64 -9.14 -11.63
N MET A 2 2.28 -8.58 -12.79
CA MET A 2 1.58 -7.29 -12.85
C MET A 2 0.10 -7.51 -12.53
N LEU A 3 -0.40 -6.84 -11.48
CA LEU A 3 -1.82 -6.83 -11.10
C LEU A 3 -2.53 -5.76 -11.96
N VAL A 4 -3.45 -6.15 -12.85
CA VAL A 4 -4.11 -5.22 -13.79
C VAL A 4 -5.57 -5.62 -13.95
N ASN A 5 -6.52 -4.69 -13.79
CA ASN A 5 -7.94 -4.99 -13.98
C ASN A 5 -8.29 -5.21 -15.47
N GLN A 6 -9.46 -5.80 -15.72
CA GLN A 6 -9.95 -6.17 -17.06
C GLN A 6 -10.21 -5.00 -18.03
N ASN A 7 -10.05 -3.75 -17.59
CA ASN A 7 -10.15 -2.53 -18.41
C ASN A 7 -8.77 -1.85 -18.62
N GLY A 8 -7.67 -2.50 -18.25
CA GLY A 8 -6.31 -1.93 -18.40
C GLY A 8 -5.97 -0.81 -17.41
N GLY A 9 -6.84 -0.52 -16.43
CA GLY A 9 -6.60 0.50 -15.40
C GLY A 9 -6.02 -0.11 -14.12
N ARG A 10 -4.98 0.52 -13.56
CA ARG A 10 -4.47 0.18 -12.21
C ARG A 10 -5.51 0.57 -11.16
N MET A 11 -5.81 -0.31 -10.22
CA MET A 11 -6.61 0.05 -9.05
C MET A 11 -5.80 1.01 -8.16
N PRO A 12 -6.46 1.93 -7.45
CA PRO A 12 -5.79 2.70 -6.41
C PRO A 12 -5.26 1.74 -5.34
N ALA A 13 -4.06 2.03 -4.85
CA ALA A 13 -3.48 1.32 -3.71
C ALA A 13 -4.28 1.60 -2.44
N ILE A 14 -4.26 0.65 -1.50
CA ILE A 14 -4.80 0.78 -0.14
C ILE A 14 -3.67 1.11 0.83
N GLY A 15 -3.96 1.73 1.97
CA GLY A 15 -2.99 2.15 2.98
C GLY A 15 -2.92 3.66 3.20
N SER A 16 -2.04 4.04 4.13
CA SER A 16 -1.90 5.42 4.60
C SER A 16 -1.20 6.31 3.56
N VAL A 17 -2.00 6.97 2.71
CA VAL A 17 -1.46 7.90 1.70
C VAL A 17 -1.12 9.29 2.29
N ILE A 18 -0.06 9.85 1.72
CA ILE A 18 0.63 11.10 2.01
C ILE A 18 -0.28 12.21 2.58
N SER A 19 -0.14 12.48 3.86
CA SER A 19 -0.29 13.82 4.43
C SER A 19 0.98 14.10 5.23
N THR A 20 1.94 14.79 4.62
CA THR A 20 3.21 15.14 5.27
C THR A 20 3.08 16.47 6.02
N PRO A 21 2.95 16.48 7.36
CA PRO A 21 3.08 17.70 8.14
C PRO A 21 4.54 18.20 8.27
N TYR A 22 5.53 17.47 7.72
CA TYR A 22 6.97 17.71 7.95
C TYR A 22 7.73 18.43 6.83
N GLY A 23 7.02 19.11 5.92
CA GLY A 23 7.65 19.90 4.85
C GLY A 23 8.28 19.07 3.71
N PRO A 24 8.78 19.71 2.64
CA PRO A 24 9.11 19.06 1.37
C PRO A 24 10.39 18.21 1.38
N ALA A 25 11.06 18.09 2.52
CA ALA A 25 12.31 17.36 2.61
C ALA A 25 12.09 15.94 3.14
N ARG A 26 12.56 14.95 2.36
CA ARG A 26 12.88 13.58 2.79
C ARG A 26 11.76 12.53 2.64
N VAL A 27 11.16 12.40 1.46
CA VAL A 27 10.64 11.08 1.01
C VAL A 27 11.79 10.39 0.28
N LEU A 28 12.48 9.46 0.95
CA LEU A 28 13.76 8.94 0.42
C LEU A 28 13.65 7.69 -0.46
N THR A 29 12.61 6.86 -0.34
CA THR A 29 12.50 5.61 -1.11
C THR A 29 11.12 4.95 -0.96
N THR A 30 10.69 4.20 -1.97
CA THR A 30 9.56 3.25 -1.92
C THR A 30 10.18 1.85 -1.95
N MET A 31 10.33 1.19 -0.80
CA MET A 31 10.91 -0.16 -0.74
C MET A 31 9.82 -1.23 -0.58
N PRO A 32 9.87 -2.35 -1.32
CA PRO A 32 9.04 -3.51 -1.04
C PRO A 32 9.51 -4.18 0.26
N GLY A 33 8.60 -4.26 1.23
CA GLY A 33 8.58 -5.22 2.35
C GLY A 33 9.92 -5.77 2.86
N ALA A 34 10.84 -4.92 3.30
CA ALA A 34 11.98 -5.40 4.10
C ALA A 34 11.53 -5.53 5.57
N GLN A 35 11.28 -6.77 5.99
CA GLN A 35 11.40 -7.14 7.39
C GLN A 35 12.85 -6.91 7.79
N ASP A 36 13.14 -5.94 8.64
CA ASP A 36 14.43 -5.92 9.32
C ASP A 36 14.30 -5.33 10.72
N GLN A 37 14.61 -6.19 11.69
CA GLN A 37 14.86 -5.82 13.06
C GLN A 37 16.19 -5.07 13.08
N GLY A 38 16.16 -3.77 13.32
CA GLY A 38 17.39 -3.08 13.72
C GLY A 38 18.46 -2.98 12.63
N GLY A 39 18.12 -2.36 11.51
CA GLY A 39 19.04 -1.58 10.70
C GLY A 39 20.30 -2.29 10.21
N GLN A 40 20.22 -2.95 9.06
CA GLN A 40 21.22 -2.81 7.99
C GLN A 40 20.75 -3.57 6.75
N LYS A 41 20.15 -2.85 5.78
CA LYS A 41 20.50 -2.85 4.34
C LYS A 41 19.51 -1.94 3.59
N VAL A 42 19.72 -0.64 3.67
CA VAL A 42 19.15 0.31 2.71
C VAL A 42 19.94 0.17 1.42
N GLU A 43 19.42 -0.60 0.46
CA GLU A 43 20.00 -0.64 -0.87
C GLU A 43 19.74 0.72 -1.54
N ARG A 44 20.81 1.50 -1.61
CA ARG A 44 20.82 2.92 -1.95
C ARG A 44 20.43 3.09 -3.43
N VAL A 45 19.15 3.22 -3.74
CA VAL A 45 18.72 3.79 -5.03
C VAL A 45 18.80 5.31 -4.90
N LEU A 46 19.90 5.87 -5.39
CA LEU A 46 20.14 7.30 -5.50
C LEU A 46 19.12 7.94 -6.44
N THR A 47 18.35 8.88 -5.93
CA THR A 47 18.03 10.09 -6.70
C THR A 47 18.29 11.32 -5.84
N THR A 48 19.40 11.97 -6.17
CA THR A 48 19.98 13.22 -5.63
C THR A 48 20.81 13.12 -4.34
N PRO A 49 22.15 13.30 -4.41
CA PRO A 49 22.99 13.44 -3.22
C PRO A 49 22.83 14.84 -2.63
N LEU A 50 22.23 14.94 -1.44
CA LEU A 50 22.46 16.08 -0.56
C LEU A 50 23.76 15.83 0.16
N THR A 51 24.82 16.42 -0.39
CA THR A 51 26.10 16.84 0.22
C THR A 51 26.59 16.06 1.44
N GLU A 52 27.80 15.52 1.27
CA GLU A 52 28.67 14.75 2.19
C GLU A 52 29.01 15.45 3.53
N GLN A 53 28.01 15.87 4.32
CA GLN A 53 28.23 16.42 5.67
C GLN A 53 27.36 15.76 6.76
N GLY A 54 26.71 14.63 6.46
CA GLY A 54 25.94 13.86 7.44
C GLY A 54 26.68 12.69 8.10
N GLU A 55 27.87 12.34 7.62
CA GLU A 55 28.67 11.23 8.14
C GLU A 55 29.61 11.73 9.25
N LYS A 56 29.07 11.90 10.47
CA LYS A 56 29.75 11.87 11.80
C LYS A 56 29.00 12.71 12.84
N ASN A 57 27.81 12.29 13.26
CA ASN A 57 27.25 12.78 14.55
C ASN A 57 26.23 11.84 15.19
N GLY A 58 26.20 10.55 14.81
CA GLY A 58 25.20 9.59 15.28
C GLY A 58 25.49 8.92 16.63
N GLN A 59 26.52 9.33 17.36
CA GLN A 59 26.86 8.73 18.66
C GLN A 59 27.24 9.83 19.65
N GLY A 60 26.30 10.22 20.52
CA GLY A 60 26.62 10.97 21.74
C GLY A 60 26.22 12.45 21.81
N LYS A 61 25.17 12.91 21.12
CA LYS A 61 24.51 14.19 21.47
C LYS A 61 23.25 13.91 22.29
N ASP A 62 23.19 14.49 23.49
CA ASP A 62 21.96 14.52 24.29
C ASP A 62 20.87 15.24 23.49
N LEU A 63 19.85 14.48 23.08
CA LEU A 63 18.68 15.03 22.39
C LEU A 63 17.94 15.98 23.33
N SER A 64 17.56 17.15 22.82
CA SER A 64 16.67 18.05 23.54
C SER A 64 15.31 17.38 23.83
N GLN A 65 14.57 17.87 24.83
CA GLN A 65 13.22 17.35 25.11
C GLN A 65 12.29 17.40 23.89
N ALA A 66 12.44 18.43 23.05
CA ALA A 66 11.69 18.56 21.80
C ALA A 66 12.04 17.45 20.79
N GLU A 67 13.34 17.14 20.63
CA GLU A 67 13.79 16.06 19.75
C GLU A 67 13.40 14.67 20.27
N GLN A 68 13.41 14.46 21.59
CA GLN A 68 12.93 13.22 22.21
C GLN A 68 11.43 13.00 21.96
N LYS A 69 10.62 14.06 22.09
CA LYS A 69 9.18 14.01 21.77
C LYS A 69 8.97 13.68 20.29
N LYS A 70 9.69 14.36 19.40
CA LYS A 70 9.66 14.12 17.95
C LYS A 70 10.00 12.68 17.62
N LEU A 71 11.04 12.14 18.26
CA LEU A 71 11.50 10.76 18.09
C LEU A 71 10.45 9.75 18.54
N LYS A 72 9.78 10.01 19.69
CA LYS A 72 8.68 9.18 20.16
C LYS A 72 7.53 9.15 19.15
N GLU A 73 7.12 10.30 18.65
CA GLU A 73 6.06 10.40 17.63
C GLU A 73 6.42 9.61 16.38
N LEU A 74 7.66 9.74 15.87
CA LEU A 74 8.12 9.00 14.68
C LEU A 74 8.10 7.48 14.89
N ARG A 75 8.47 7.00 16.08
CA ARG A 75 8.42 5.58 16.44
C ARG A 75 6.99 5.05 16.51
N ASP A 76 6.08 5.84 17.05
CA ASP A 76 4.67 5.47 17.16
C ASP A 76 4.02 5.44 15.78
N THR A 77 4.31 6.42 14.91
CA THR A 77 3.87 6.45 13.51
C THR A 77 4.41 5.27 12.71
N ASP A 78 5.71 4.96 12.79
CA ASP A 78 6.32 3.84 12.05
C ASP A 78 5.66 2.50 12.39
N ARG A 79 5.39 2.27 13.68
CA ARG A 79 4.70 1.05 14.13
C ARG A 79 3.28 0.98 13.60
N ALA A 80 2.55 2.10 13.64
CA ALA A 80 1.17 2.17 13.15
C ALA A 80 1.12 1.87 11.65
N VAL A 81 1.88 2.61 10.84
CA VAL A 81 1.95 2.45 9.38
C VAL A 81 2.32 1.01 9.00
N ARG A 82 3.38 0.45 9.59
CA ARG A 82 3.77 -0.95 9.29
C ARG A 82 2.74 -1.98 9.70
N THR A 83 1.92 -1.68 10.70
CA THR A 83 0.86 -2.60 11.14
C THR A 83 -0.33 -2.52 10.19
N GLU A 84 -0.72 -1.31 9.81
CA GLU A 84 -1.78 -1.03 8.85
C GLU A 84 -1.48 -1.67 7.49
N GLU A 85 -0.32 -1.40 6.89
CA GLU A 85 0.01 -1.96 5.58
C GLU A 85 0.16 -3.48 5.57
N ARG A 86 0.68 -4.06 6.66
CA ARG A 86 0.72 -5.53 6.79
C ARG A 86 -0.67 -6.12 6.88
N HIS A 87 -1.60 -5.45 7.56
CA HIS A 87 -2.98 -5.90 7.66
C HIS A 87 -3.68 -5.82 6.29
N HIS A 88 -3.54 -4.70 5.59
CA HIS A 88 -4.03 -4.54 4.22
C HIS A 88 -3.51 -5.65 3.29
N ALA A 89 -2.21 -5.90 3.28
CA ALA A 89 -1.62 -6.94 2.44
C ALA A 89 -2.11 -8.35 2.83
N ALA A 90 -2.22 -8.64 4.13
CA ALA A 90 -2.70 -9.94 4.60
C ALA A 90 -4.15 -10.20 4.18
N VAL A 91 -5.04 -9.20 4.29
CA VAL A 91 -6.45 -9.34 3.91
C VAL A 91 -6.62 -9.33 2.39
N ALA A 92 -5.83 -8.55 1.65
CA ALA A 92 -5.85 -8.55 0.19
C ALA A 92 -5.38 -9.89 -0.41
N GLY A 93 -4.52 -10.62 0.30
CA GLY A 93 -4.07 -11.97 -0.08
C GLY A 93 -3.47 -11.99 -1.48
N ALA A 94 -3.96 -12.89 -2.34
CA ALA A 94 -3.48 -13.04 -3.72
C ALA A 94 -3.73 -11.81 -4.63
N TYR A 95 -4.59 -10.88 -4.19
CA TYR A 95 -4.93 -9.66 -4.93
C TYR A 95 -4.16 -8.43 -4.44
N GLY A 96 -3.32 -8.59 -3.42
CA GLY A 96 -2.44 -7.56 -2.87
C GLY A 96 -0.97 -7.84 -3.18
N GLY A 97 -0.22 -6.77 -3.40
CA GLY A 97 1.22 -6.79 -3.53
C GLY A 97 1.94 -6.71 -2.18
N THR A 98 3.26 -6.63 -2.23
CA THR A 98 4.08 -6.38 -1.05
C THR A 98 3.85 -4.95 -0.53
N PRO A 99 3.73 -4.74 0.80
CA PRO A 99 3.71 -3.41 1.40
C PRO A 99 4.89 -2.55 0.97
N GLN A 100 4.60 -1.28 0.68
CA GLN A 100 5.57 -0.26 0.34
C GLN A 100 5.49 0.87 1.34
N TYR A 101 6.63 1.44 1.71
CA TYR A 101 6.71 2.47 2.75
C TYR A 101 7.48 3.69 2.28
N GLN A 102 7.12 4.84 2.82
CA GLN A 102 7.88 6.08 2.70
C GLN A 102 8.49 6.43 4.06
N TYR A 103 9.76 6.82 4.04
CA TYR A 103 10.56 7.03 5.25
C TYR A 103 11.01 8.47 5.40
N VAL A 104 11.04 8.95 6.64
CA VAL A 104 11.71 10.19 7.07
C VAL A 104 12.88 9.86 8.01
N GLN A 105 13.94 10.64 7.97
CA GLN A 105 15.05 10.52 8.92
C GLN A 105 14.76 11.33 10.19
N GLY A 106 14.82 10.69 11.36
CA GLY A 106 14.66 11.30 12.68
C GLY A 106 15.91 12.03 13.18
N PRO A 107 15.81 12.73 14.32
CA PRO A 107 16.93 13.47 14.94
C PRO A 107 18.05 12.54 15.43
N ASP A 108 17.77 11.25 15.60
CA ASP A 108 18.74 10.19 15.92
C ASP A 108 19.44 9.63 14.66
N GLY A 109 19.18 10.20 13.48
CA GLY A 109 19.74 9.75 12.21
C GLY A 109 19.10 8.49 11.63
N LYS A 110 18.12 7.88 12.31
CA LYS A 110 17.43 6.66 11.86
C LYS A 110 16.22 6.98 10.97
N TYR A 111 15.81 6.02 10.16
CA TYR A 111 14.66 6.16 9.27
C TYR A 111 13.39 5.56 9.89
N TYR A 112 12.27 6.27 9.74
CA TYR A 112 10.95 5.89 10.28
C TYR A 112 9.89 5.97 9.18
N ALA A 113 9.07 4.94 9.04
CA ALA A 113 7.96 4.91 8.08
C ALA A 113 6.87 5.90 8.52
N VAL A 114 6.47 6.78 7.62
CA VAL A 114 5.45 7.81 7.88
C VAL A 114 4.24 7.72 6.95
N ALA A 115 4.36 6.94 5.88
CA ALA A 115 3.28 6.60 4.98
C ALA A 115 3.54 5.21 4.39
N GLY A 116 2.48 4.56 3.92
CA GLY A 116 2.52 3.20 3.42
C GLY A 116 1.47 2.99 2.33
N LYS A 117 1.69 1.98 1.50
CA LYS A 117 0.66 1.49 0.58
C LYS A 117 0.85 0.03 0.21
N VAL A 118 -0.23 -0.61 -0.17
CA VAL A 118 -0.28 -1.93 -0.82
C VAL A 118 -0.94 -1.77 -2.17
N ASP A 119 -0.18 -2.05 -3.24
CA ASP A 119 -0.75 -2.13 -4.58
C ASP A 119 -1.72 -3.32 -4.64
N VAL A 120 -2.92 -3.10 -5.18
CA VAL A 120 -3.95 -4.13 -5.30
C VAL A 120 -4.39 -4.27 -6.76
N GLY A 121 -4.89 -5.44 -7.13
CA GLY A 121 -5.49 -5.62 -8.43
C GLY A 121 -5.95 -7.04 -8.71
N VAL A 122 -6.56 -7.19 -9.87
CA VAL A 122 -7.10 -8.46 -10.36
C VAL A 122 -6.07 -9.06 -11.34
N PRO A 123 -5.94 -10.38 -11.44
CA PRO A 123 -5.14 -11.01 -12.49
C PRO A 123 -5.67 -10.65 -13.88
N GLN A 124 -4.76 -10.46 -14.84
CA GLN A 124 -5.15 -10.32 -16.25
C GLN A 124 -5.85 -11.60 -16.73
N GLY A 125 -6.91 -11.44 -17.54
CA GLY A 125 -7.66 -12.57 -18.10
C GLY A 125 -8.56 -13.30 -17.09
N ALA A 126 -8.80 -12.74 -15.90
CA ALA A 126 -9.77 -13.29 -14.95
C ALA A 126 -11.16 -13.42 -15.58
N SER A 127 -11.92 -14.46 -15.24
CA SER A 127 -13.35 -14.53 -15.60
C SER A 127 -14.14 -13.42 -14.88
N PRO A 128 -15.35 -13.06 -15.33
CA PRO A 128 -16.20 -12.10 -14.62
C PRO A 128 -16.44 -12.48 -13.15
N GLU A 129 -16.63 -13.76 -12.85
CA GLU A 129 -16.84 -14.28 -11.49
C GLU A 129 -15.55 -14.15 -10.66
N GLN A 130 -14.39 -14.44 -11.27
CA GLN A 130 -13.09 -14.28 -10.61
C GLN A 130 -12.82 -12.79 -10.31
N ALA A 131 -13.14 -11.90 -11.24
CA ALA A 131 -12.99 -10.46 -11.05
C ALA A 131 -13.94 -9.92 -9.98
N GLU A 132 -15.19 -10.39 -9.92
CA GLU A 132 -16.13 -10.02 -8.86
C GLU A 132 -15.59 -10.39 -7.48
N ARG A 133 -15.11 -11.63 -7.31
CA ARG A 133 -14.51 -12.11 -6.05
C ARG A 133 -13.27 -11.31 -5.68
N ALA A 134 -12.40 -11.05 -6.64
CA ALA A 134 -11.19 -10.26 -6.42
C ALA A 134 -11.52 -8.84 -5.98
N HIS A 135 -12.48 -8.18 -6.64
CA HIS A 135 -12.91 -6.82 -6.27
C HIS A 135 -13.59 -6.78 -4.89
N LYS A 136 -14.38 -7.79 -4.53
CA LYS A 136 -14.92 -7.92 -3.17
C LYS A 136 -13.82 -8.07 -2.12
N ALA A 137 -12.81 -8.89 -2.38
CA ALA A 137 -11.66 -9.06 -1.49
C ALA A 137 -10.86 -7.75 -1.33
N ILE A 138 -10.63 -7.02 -2.42
CA ILE A 138 -9.95 -5.72 -2.39
C ILE A 138 -10.75 -4.70 -1.56
N ALA A 139 -12.08 -4.65 -1.73
CA ALA A 139 -12.93 -3.75 -0.95
C ALA A 139 -12.87 -4.07 0.54
N ALA A 140 -12.91 -5.35 0.90
CA ALA A 140 -12.79 -5.79 2.29
C ALA A 140 -11.41 -5.48 2.88
N ALA A 141 -10.34 -5.66 2.10
CA ALA A 141 -8.98 -5.35 2.51
C ALA A 141 -8.78 -3.85 2.78
N ALA A 142 -9.36 -2.99 1.94
CA ALA A 142 -9.31 -1.54 2.13
C ALA A 142 -9.96 -1.12 3.46
N THR A 143 -11.11 -1.70 3.82
CA THR A 143 -11.82 -1.35 5.05
C THR A 143 -11.52 -2.28 6.23
N SER A 144 -10.40 -2.99 6.21
CA SER A 144 -10.09 -4.05 7.20
C SER A 144 -9.58 -3.51 8.53
N VAL A 145 -8.90 -2.36 8.52
CA VAL A 145 -8.36 -1.71 9.72
C VAL A 145 -9.42 -0.83 10.41
N SER A 146 -9.29 -0.61 11.72
CA SER A 146 -10.26 0.17 12.52
C SER A 146 -10.31 1.66 12.17
N THR A 147 -9.27 2.18 11.51
CA THR A 147 -9.16 3.59 11.12
C THR A 147 -8.68 3.69 9.67
N PRO A 148 -9.49 3.30 8.67
CA PRO A 148 -9.09 3.37 7.27
C PRO A 148 -8.77 4.80 6.85
N SER A 149 -7.80 4.97 5.97
CA SER A 149 -7.46 6.26 5.36
C SER A 149 -8.48 6.68 4.30
N SER A 150 -8.38 7.92 3.81
CA SER A 150 -9.19 8.39 2.68
C SER A 150 -8.91 7.62 1.37
N ALA A 151 -7.67 7.15 1.17
CA ALA A 151 -7.33 6.29 0.04
C ALA A 151 -8.01 4.93 0.14
N ASP A 152 -8.07 4.36 1.34
CA ASP A 152 -8.77 3.10 1.58
C ASP A 152 -10.24 3.19 1.22
N PHE A 153 -10.94 4.23 1.68
CA PHE A 153 -12.33 4.43 1.31
C PHE A 153 -12.51 4.61 -0.19
N THR A 154 -11.59 5.31 -0.85
CA THR A 154 -11.62 5.50 -2.31
C THR A 154 -11.44 4.17 -3.05
N ALA A 155 -10.48 3.35 -2.62
CA ALA A 155 -10.22 2.03 -3.17
C ALA A 155 -11.38 1.07 -2.92
N ALA A 156 -11.96 1.08 -1.72
CA ALA A 156 -13.14 0.29 -1.37
C ALA A 156 -14.33 0.64 -2.26
N ALA A 157 -14.62 1.93 -2.42
CA ALA A 157 -15.72 2.41 -3.26
C ALA A 157 -15.51 2.02 -4.73
N GLN A 158 -14.29 2.17 -5.26
CA GLN A 158 -13.97 1.78 -6.62
C GLN A 158 -14.08 0.26 -6.82
N ALA A 159 -13.55 -0.53 -5.89
CA ALA A 159 -13.63 -1.98 -5.93
C ALA A 159 -15.09 -2.46 -5.85
N GLY A 160 -15.92 -1.85 -4.99
CA GLY A 160 -17.35 -2.13 -4.93
C GLY A 160 -18.08 -1.90 -6.27
N ARG A 161 -17.80 -0.78 -6.95
CA ARG A 161 -18.37 -0.52 -8.29
C ARG A 161 -17.96 -1.56 -9.31
N LEU A 162 -16.68 -1.96 -9.32
CA LEU A 162 -16.17 -2.96 -10.25
C LEU A 162 -16.66 -4.37 -9.96
N ALA A 163 -16.90 -4.70 -8.68
CA ALA A 163 -17.55 -5.96 -8.30
C ALA A 163 -18.97 -6.04 -8.87
N ALA A 164 -19.77 -4.98 -8.72
CA ALA A 164 -21.13 -4.92 -9.28
C ALA A 164 -21.15 -5.05 -10.81
N GLN A 165 -20.20 -4.40 -11.50
CA GLN A 165 -20.05 -4.54 -12.95
C GLN A 165 -19.66 -5.96 -13.38
N SER A 166 -18.75 -6.60 -12.64
CA SER A 166 -18.29 -7.96 -12.94
C SER A 166 -19.41 -8.98 -12.72
N TYR A 167 -20.23 -8.79 -11.68
CA TYR A 167 -21.43 -9.58 -11.43
C TYR A 167 -22.44 -9.51 -12.59
N GLY A 168 -22.68 -8.31 -13.13
CA GLY A 168 -23.56 -8.14 -14.30
C GLY A 168 -23.07 -8.92 -15.52
N LYS A 169 -21.76 -8.83 -15.83
CA LYS A 169 -21.14 -9.56 -16.94
C LYS A 169 -21.19 -11.08 -16.78
N ALA A 170 -21.05 -11.59 -15.54
CA ALA A 170 -21.18 -13.02 -15.25
C ALA A 170 -22.59 -13.54 -15.61
N GLY A 171 -23.63 -12.78 -15.25
CA GLY A 171 -25.01 -13.11 -15.60
C GLY A 171 -25.27 -13.12 -17.11
N GLU A 172 -24.70 -12.17 -17.85
CA GLU A 172 -24.80 -12.11 -19.32
C GLU A 172 -24.09 -13.29 -20.01
N GLN A 173 -22.91 -13.71 -19.50
CA GLN A 173 -22.20 -14.88 -20.03
C GLN A 173 -23.01 -16.16 -19.86
N TYR A 174 -23.69 -16.32 -18.72
CA TYR A 174 -24.57 -17.45 -18.47
C TYR A 174 -25.72 -17.51 -19.49
N GLN A 175 -26.37 -16.38 -19.74
CA GLN A 175 -27.47 -16.29 -20.72
C GLN A 175 -27.03 -16.52 -22.18
N ARG A 176 -25.77 -16.22 -22.51
CA ARG A 176 -25.22 -16.40 -23.86
C ARG A 176 -24.76 -17.84 -24.11
N GLY A 177 -24.35 -18.58 -23.07
CA GLY A 177 -23.98 -19.99 -23.15
C GLY A 177 -25.18 -20.92 -23.36
N ASP A 178 -26.32 -20.60 -22.74
CA ASP A 178 -27.54 -21.44 -22.80
C ASP A 178 -28.30 -21.35 -24.13
N TYR A 179 -27.95 -20.44 -25.04
CA TYR A 179 -28.63 -20.27 -26.34
C TYR A 179 -27.92 -20.90 -27.55
N LEU A 180 -26.76 -21.56 -27.37
CA LEU A 180 -25.97 -22.14 -28.47
C LEU A 180 -26.01 -23.68 -28.55
N ASP A 181 -26.69 -24.38 -27.63
CA ASP A 181 -26.78 -25.86 -27.62
C ASP A 181 -28.23 -26.38 -27.76
N VAL A 182 -28.99 -25.80 -28.69
CA VAL A 182 -30.26 -26.38 -29.15
C VAL A 182 -30.34 -26.28 -30.67
N ARG A 183 -29.57 -27.12 -31.37
CA ARG A 183 -29.86 -27.45 -32.77
C ARG A 183 -30.08 -28.96 -32.87
N PHE A 184 -31.34 -29.31 -33.09
CA PHE A 184 -31.83 -30.62 -33.49
C PHE A 184 -31.22 -31.07 -34.83
#